data_AF-A0A8J7A502-F1
#
_entry.id   AF-A0A8J7A502-F1
#
_cell.length_a   1.000
_cell.length_b   1.000
_cell.length_c   1.000
_cell.angle_alpha   90.00
_cell.angle_beta   90.00
_cell.angle_gamma   90.00
#
_symmetry.space_group_name_H-M   'P 1'
#
loop_
_entity.id
_entity.type
_entity.pdbx_description
1 polymer ?
#
loop_
_entity_poly.entity_id
_entity_poly.type
_entity_poly.pdbx_seq_one_letter_code
_entity_poly.pdbx_strand_id
1 'polypeptide(L)'
;MATLEPIAQPGKLIVFTGPSGVGKGTLLRRLLQLHPVLYLSISATTRQPRPHEIHGQHYYFVSRETFEQMIERSELLEWAEFAGNYYGTPRDPVVEAVEQGRWVILEIELAGARQIRDTFPLAQQIFVLPPSIEELETRIRRRAQDSESAIARRMARARVEIDAADEFDFQIVNDDLDQAISQLETALFVEMPAPAEMPIKTSLELSAEPGD
;
A
#
# COMPACT_ATOMS: atom_id res chain seq x y z
N MET A 1 -29.57 -24.62 23.51
CA MET A 1 -28.24 -24.57 22.87
C MET A 1 -28.06 -23.15 22.36
N ALA A 2 -27.24 -22.34 23.04
CA ALA A 2 -26.91 -21.01 22.54
C ALA A 2 -25.99 -21.19 21.34
N THR A 3 -26.47 -20.80 20.16
CA THR A 3 -25.62 -20.61 18.99
C THR A 3 -24.65 -19.51 19.33
N LEU A 4 -23.37 -19.83 19.45
CA LEU A 4 -22.29 -18.84 19.48
C LEU A 4 -22.41 -18.07 18.16
N GLU A 5 -22.89 -16.83 18.22
CA GLU A 5 -22.75 -15.90 17.12
C GLU A 5 -21.25 -15.86 16.78
N PRO A 6 -20.86 -15.91 15.49
CA PRO A 6 -19.47 -15.70 15.15
C PRO A 6 -19.09 -14.34 15.75
N ILE A 7 -18.11 -14.32 16.64
CA ILE A 7 -17.51 -13.06 17.11
C ILE A 7 -17.10 -12.35 15.83
N ALA A 8 -17.80 -11.27 15.47
CA ALA A 8 -17.51 -10.52 14.26
C ALA A 8 -16.04 -10.12 14.36
N GLN A 9 -15.20 -10.61 13.43
CA GLN A 9 -13.80 -10.25 13.47
C GLN A 9 -13.69 -8.72 13.39
N PRO A 10 -12.87 -8.09 14.24
CA PRO A 10 -12.67 -6.66 14.16
C PRO A 10 -12.15 -6.30 12.76
N GLY A 11 -12.69 -5.22 12.19
CA GLY A 11 -12.19 -4.71 10.92
C GLY A 11 -10.73 -4.31 11.03
N LYS A 12 -10.03 -4.30 9.90
CA LYS A 12 -8.60 -3.98 9.83
C LYS A 12 -8.37 -2.92 8.77
N LEU A 13 -7.42 -2.02 9.03
CA LEU A 13 -6.89 -1.10 8.03
C LEU A 13 -5.53 -1.63 7.56
N ILE A 14 -5.37 -1.75 6.25
CA ILE A 14 -4.17 -2.27 5.60
C ILE A 14 -3.68 -1.21 4.62
N VAL A 15 -2.44 -0.76 4.78
CA VAL A 15 -1.78 0.14 3.83
C VAL A 15 -0.94 -0.69 2.87
N PHE A 16 -1.11 -0.46 1.58
CA PHE A 16 -0.45 -1.19 0.52
C PHE A 16 0.34 -0.22 -0.37
N THR A 17 1.65 -0.19 -0.20
CA THR A 17 2.56 0.77 -0.85
C THR A 17 3.65 0.03 -1.64
N GLY A 18 4.36 0.75 -2.51
CA GLY A 18 5.42 0.21 -3.34
C GLY A 18 5.61 1.06 -4.59
N PRO A 19 6.75 0.94 -5.30
CA PRO A 19 7.05 1.86 -6.36
C PRO A 19 6.14 1.71 -7.57
N SER A 20 6.01 2.78 -8.36
CA SER A 20 5.28 2.73 -9.63
C SER A 20 5.87 1.65 -10.54
N GLY A 21 5.01 0.78 -11.09
CA GLY A 21 5.46 -0.31 -11.98
C GLY A 21 5.78 -1.64 -11.29
N VAL A 22 5.79 -1.68 -9.95
CA VAL A 22 6.11 -2.92 -9.21
C VAL A 22 5.05 -4.01 -9.36
N GLY A 23 3.81 -3.66 -9.69
CA GLY A 23 2.72 -4.62 -9.94
C GLY A 23 1.60 -4.64 -8.90
N LYS A 24 1.51 -3.63 -8.02
CA LYS A 24 0.48 -3.53 -6.96
C LYS A 24 -0.95 -3.84 -7.42
N GLY A 25 -1.44 -3.16 -8.46
CA GLY A 25 -2.80 -3.40 -8.98
C GLY A 25 -3.04 -4.83 -9.50
N THR A 26 -1.99 -5.55 -9.94
CA THR A 26 -2.10 -6.97 -10.31
C THR A 26 -2.25 -7.84 -9.07
N LEU A 27 -1.42 -7.61 -8.05
CA LEU A 27 -1.49 -8.30 -6.76
C LEU A 27 -2.84 -8.08 -6.08
N LEU A 28 -3.26 -6.81 -5.95
CA LEU A 28 -4.53 -6.45 -5.31
C LEU A 28 -5.73 -7.05 -6.03
N ARG A 29 -5.75 -7.03 -7.36
CA ARG A 29 -6.83 -7.67 -8.12
C ARG A 29 -6.93 -9.16 -7.82
N ARG A 30 -5.79 -9.86 -7.81
CA ARG A 30 -5.75 -11.29 -7.51
C ARG A 30 -6.18 -11.56 -6.06
N LEU A 31 -5.70 -10.76 -5.12
CA LEU A 31 -6.03 -10.89 -3.70
C LEU A 31 -7.52 -10.63 -3.42
N LEU A 32 -8.12 -9.59 -4.00
CA LEU A 32 -9.55 -9.27 -3.87
C LEU A 32 -10.46 -10.35 -4.48
N GLN A 33 -10.00 -11.05 -5.53
CA GLN A 33 -10.73 -12.18 -6.11
C GLN A 33 -10.73 -13.40 -5.19
N LEU A 34 -9.62 -13.63 -4.49
CA LEU A 34 -9.46 -14.76 -3.57
C LEU A 34 -10.15 -14.52 -2.22
N HIS A 35 -10.18 -13.27 -1.75
CA HIS A 35 -10.64 -12.90 -0.40
C HIS A 35 -11.71 -11.81 -0.43
N PRO A 36 -13.01 -12.16 -0.54
CA PRO A 36 -14.12 -11.20 -0.57
C PRO A 36 -14.31 -10.36 0.71
N VAL A 37 -13.65 -10.74 1.81
CA VAL A 37 -13.59 -9.96 3.06
C VAL A 37 -12.82 -8.64 2.89
N LEU A 38 -11.87 -8.62 1.94
CA LEU A 38 -11.10 -7.44 1.62
C LEU A 38 -11.95 -6.41 0.88
N TYR A 39 -11.75 -5.15 1.22
CA TYR A 39 -12.40 -4.01 0.61
C TYR A 39 -11.33 -3.01 0.16
N LEU A 40 -11.25 -2.74 -1.14
CA LEU A 40 -10.34 -1.71 -1.63
C LEU A 40 -11.01 -0.34 -1.49
N SER A 41 -10.37 0.56 -0.76
CA SER A 41 -10.84 1.94 -0.64
C SER A 41 -10.72 2.69 -1.97
N ILE A 42 -11.66 3.60 -2.22
CA ILE A 42 -11.70 4.43 -3.42
C ILE A 42 -11.19 5.82 -3.05
N SER A 43 -10.01 6.19 -3.56
CA SER A 43 -9.44 7.52 -3.33
C SER A 43 -10.19 8.61 -4.08
N ALA A 44 -10.17 9.83 -3.55
CA ALA A 44 -10.52 11.04 -4.28
C ALA A 44 -9.31 11.55 -5.08
N THR A 45 -9.56 12.20 -6.22
CA THR A 45 -8.52 12.87 -6.99
C THR A 45 -9.04 14.08 -7.76
N THR A 46 -8.18 15.08 -7.94
CA THR A 46 -8.44 16.24 -8.80
C THR A 46 -8.09 16.02 -10.26
N ARG A 47 -7.43 14.89 -10.57
CA ARG A 47 -7.10 14.52 -11.95
C ARG A 47 -8.38 14.26 -12.73
N GLN A 48 -8.42 14.69 -13.98
CA GLN A 48 -9.52 14.33 -14.88
C GLN A 48 -9.60 12.81 -15.10
N PRO A 49 -10.81 12.21 -15.17
CA PRO A 49 -10.98 10.80 -15.46
C PRO A 49 -10.45 10.46 -16.87
N ARG A 50 -9.82 9.29 -17.00
CA ARG A 50 -9.52 8.70 -18.31
C ARG A 50 -10.79 8.13 -18.94
N PRO A 51 -10.83 7.90 -20.27
CA PRO A 51 -12.04 7.45 -20.98
C PRO A 51 -12.74 6.20 -20.43
N HIS A 52 -12.04 5.35 -19.67
CA HIS A 52 -12.58 4.11 -19.10
C HIS A 52 -12.78 4.16 -17.59
N GLU A 53 -12.42 5.28 -16.94
CA GLU A 53 -12.56 5.43 -15.50
C GLU A 53 -13.95 5.97 -15.15
N ILE A 54 -14.52 5.38 -14.10
CA ILE A 54 -15.88 5.66 -13.61
C ILE A 54 -15.77 6.26 -12.20
N HIS A 55 -16.44 7.40 -12.00
CA HIS A 55 -16.54 8.07 -10.70
C HIS A 55 -17.21 7.16 -9.67
N GLY A 56 -16.65 7.10 -8.46
CA GLY A 56 -17.15 6.24 -7.37
C GLY A 56 -16.88 4.76 -7.56
N GLN A 57 -16.10 4.37 -8.58
CA GLN A 57 -15.59 3.01 -8.76
C GLN A 57 -14.06 2.98 -8.85
N HIS A 58 -13.48 3.90 -9.61
CA HIS A 58 -12.02 3.98 -9.77
C HIS A 58 -11.43 5.05 -8.87
N TYR A 59 -12.05 6.23 -8.86
CA TYR A 59 -11.77 7.35 -7.98
C TYR A 59 -13.05 8.15 -7.76
N TYR A 60 -13.09 8.93 -6.67
CA TYR A 60 -13.96 10.09 -6.61
C TYR A 60 -13.27 11.26 -7.31
N PHE A 61 -13.63 11.48 -8.57
CA PHE A 61 -13.14 12.63 -9.35
C PHE A 61 -13.84 13.90 -8.86
N VAL A 62 -13.07 14.82 -8.27
CA VAL A 62 -13.57 16.08 -7.68
C VAL A 62 -12.80 17.27 -8.23
N SER A 63 -13.31 18.50 -8.05
CA SER A 63 -12.54 19.70 -8.40
C SER A 63 -11.42 19.94 -7.37
N ARG A 64 -10.42 20.76 -7.73
CA ARG A 64 -9.37 21.18 -6.79
C ARG A 64 -9.94 21.91 -5.57
N GLU A 65 -10.89 22.82 -5.81
CA GLU A 65 -11.60 23.55 -4.75
C GLU A 65 -12.34 22.60 -3.80
N THR A 66 -13.06 21.61 -4.33
CA THR A 66 -13.73 20.60 -3.49
C THR A 66 -12.71 19.79 -2.69
N PHE A 67 -11.60 19.37 -3.29
CA PHE A 67 -10.56 18.64 -2.58
C PHE A 67 -9.94 19.47 -1.44
N GLU A 68 -9.67 20.75 -1.69
CA GLU A 68 -9.14 21.68 -0.68
C GLU A 68 -10.13 21.86 0.48
N GLN A 69 -11.44 21.94 0.20
CA GLN A 69 -12.47 21.94 1.25
C GLN A 69 -12.48 20.63 2.06
N MET A 70 -12.26 19.47 1.43
CA MET A 70 -12.16 18.19 2.14
C MET A 70 -10.94 18.18 3.10
N ILE A 71 -9.81 18.78 2.69
CA ILE A 71 -8.64 18.95 3.56
C ILE A 71 -8.98 19.84 4.76
N GLU A 72 -9.57 21.01 4.52
CA GLU A 72 -9.95 21.97 5.58
C GLU A 72 -10.91 21.35 6.61
N ARG A 73 -11.80 20.47 6.15
CA ARG A 73 -12.78 19.78 6.99
C ARG A 73 -12.27 18.48 7.62
N SER A 74 -11.01 18.12 7.38
CA SER A 74 -10.41 16.87 7.87
C SER A 74 -11.18 15.61 7.42
N GLU A 75 -11.74 15.65 6.21
CA GLU A 75 -12.53 14.57 5.59
C GLU A 75 -11.64 13.50 4.91
N LEU A 76 -10.31 13.66 4.96
CA LEU A 76 -9.33 12.75 4.36
C LEU A 76 -8.46 12.11 5.45
N LEU A 77 -8.19 10.80 5.33
CA LEU A 77 -7.24 10.10 6.21
C LEU A 77 -5.79 10.47 5.89
N GLU A 78 -5.51 10.64 4.61
CA GLU A 78 -4.23 11.02 4.04
C GLU A 78 -4.48 11.73 2.71
N TRP A 79 -3.53 12.55 2.31
CA TRP A 79 -3.50 13.10 0.96
C TRP A 79 -2.09 13.49 0.52
N ALA A 80 -1.88 13.58 -0.79
CA ALA A 80 -0.66 14.08 -1.39
C ALA A 80 -0.94 14.75 -2.74
N GLU A 81 -0.07 15.68 -3.14
CA GLU A 81 -0.05 16.21 -4.50
C GLU A 81 0.97 15.45 -5.35
N PHE A 82 0.52 14.89 -6.46
CA PHE A 82 1.37 14.22 -7.45
C PHE A 82 1.11 14.76 -8.84
N ALA A 83 2.18 15.21 -9.50
CA ALA A 83 2.13 15.78 -10.85
C ALA A 83 1.04 16.86 -11.03
N GLY A 84 0.87 17.71 -10.00
CA GLY A 84 -0.10 18.81 -9.99
C GLY A 84 -1.55 18.42 -9.71
N ASN A 85 -1.81 17.16 -9.34
CA ASN A 85 -3.13 16.67 -8.94
C ASN A 85 -3.10 16.17 -7.50
N TYR A 86 -4.14 16.45 -6.73
CA TYR A 86 -4.30 15.84 -5.42
C TYR A 86 -4.87 14.43 -5.53
N TYR A 87 -4.46 13.60 -4.58
CA TYR A 87 -4.97 12.28 -4.30
C TYR A 87 -5.12 12.16 -2.80
N GLY A 88 -6.19 11.51 -2.33
CA GLY A 88 -6.37 11.26 -0.91
C GLY A 88 -7.49 10.28 -0.64
N THR A 89 -7.51 9.75 0.57
CA THR A 89 -8.45 8.71 0.98
C THR A 89 -9.59 9.32 1.79
N PRO A 90 -10.84 9.34 1.29
CA PRO A 90 -11.99 9.78 2.07
C PRO A 90 -12.14 8.99 3.37
N ARG A 91 -12.27 9.69 4.49
CA ARG A 91 -12.31 9.11 5.84
C ARG A 91 -13.54 8.24 6.07
N ASP A 92 -14.73 8.79 5.84
CA ASP A 92 -15.96 8.16 6.29
C ASP A 92 -16.21 6.76 5.68
N PRO A 93 -16.02 6.53 4.36
CA PRO A 93 -16.20 5.19 3.79
C PRO A 93 -15.24 4.15 4.35
N VAL A 94 -14.02 4.57 4.72
CA VAL A 94 -13.03 3.66 5.32
C VAL A 94 -13.40 3.32 6.75
N VAL A 95 -13.74 4.33 7.56
CA VAL A 95 -14.13 4.13 8.96
C VAL A 95 -15.37 3.25 9.04
N GLU A 96 -16.40 3.56 8.25
CA GLU A 96 -17.63 2.76 8.19
C GLU A 96 -17.35 1.31 7.82
N ALA A 97 -16.52 1.06 6.80
CA ALA A 97 -16.17 -0.30 6.39
C ALA A 97 -15.41 -1.07 7.49
N VAL A 98 -14.46 -0.40 8.18
CA VAL A 98 -13.74 -1.00 9.32
C VAL A 98 -14.71 -1.32 10.47
N GLU A 99 -15.63 -0.42 10.81
CA GLU A 99 -16.64 -0.64 11.85
C GLU A 99 -17.59 -1.79 11.51
N GLN A 100 -17.84 -2.03 10.22
CA GLN A 100 -18.60 -3.19 9.72
C GLN A 100 -17.78 -4.49 9.70
N GLY A 101 -16.57 -4.51 10.24
CA GLY A 101 -15.70 -5.69 10.28
C GLY A 101 -14.97 -5.99 8.97
N ARG A 102 -14.97 -5.07 8.00
CA ARG A 102 -14.26 -5.26 6.72
C ARG A 102 -12.77 -5.01 6.90
N TRP A 103 -11.99 -5.67 6.06
CA TRP A 103 -10.55 -5.47 5.98
C TRP A 103 -10.25 -4.52 4.84
N VAL A 104 -10.04 -3.25 5.17
CA VAL A 104 -9.92 -2.16 4.22
C VAL A 104 -8.48 -2.00 3.76
N ILE A 105 -8.26 -2.04 2.44
CA ILE A 105 -6.97 -1.81 1.81
C ILE A 105 -6.92 -0.39 1.27
N LEU A 106 -5.86 0.34 1.62
CA LEU A 106 -5.49 1.62 1.04
C LEU A 106 -4.30 1.41 0.08
N GLU A 107 -4.53 1.50 -1.23
CA GLU A 107 -3.43 1.52 -2.22
C GLU A 107 -2.91 2.97 -2.37
N ILE A 108 -1.88 3.33 -1.60
CA ILE A 108 -1.38 4.71 -1.51
C ILE A 108 0.15 4.79 -1.63
N GLU A 109 0.64 5.99 -1.95
CA GLU A 109 2.07 6.28 -2.08
C GLU A 109 2.73 6.49 -0.70
N LEU A 110 4.08 6.54 -0.67
CA LEU A 110 4.87 6.64 0.56
C LEU A 110 4.45 7.79 1.48
N ALA A 111 4.14 8.97 0.92
CA ALA A 111 3.73 10.13 1.70
C ALA A 111 2.39 9.91 2.43
N GLY A 112 1.46 9.20 1.81
CA GLY A 112 0.19 8.82 2.43
C GLY A 112 0.39 7.75 3.49
N ALA A 113 1.22 6.73 3.22
CA ALA A 113 1.52 5.67 4.17
C ALA A 113 2.11 6.20 5.49
N ARG A 114 3.01 7.19 5.42
CA ARG A 114 3.57 7.88 6.59
C ARG A 114 2.49 8.63 7.38
N GLN A 115 1.57 9.34 6.72
CA GLN A 115 0.44 9.99 7.39
C GLN A 115 -0.48 8.99 8.10
N ILE A 116 -0.73 7.83 7.47
CA ILE A 116 -1.53 6.75 8.10
C ILE A 116 -0.79 6.16 9.30
N ARG A 117 0.54 6.03 9.25
CA ARG A 117 1.33 5.55 10.40
C ARG A 117 1.12 6.41 11.65
N ASP A 118 1.05 7.72 11.47
CA ASP A 118 0.86 8.67 12.56
C ASP A 118 -0.59 8.69 13.08
N THR A 119 -1.58 8.50 12.21
CA THR A 119 -3.02 8.67 12.53
C THR A 119 -3.73 7.35 12.89
N PHE A 120 -3.27 6.22 12.35
CA PHE A 120 -3.78 4.86 12.58
C PHE A 120 -2.62 3.90 12.83
N PRO A 121 -1.99 3.93 14.02
CA PRO A 121 -0.80 3.13 14.32
C PRO A 121 -1.07 1.61 14.36
N LEU A 122 -2.33 1.20 14.42
CA LEU A 122 -2.74 -0.22 14.31
C LEU A 122 -2.94 -0.67 12.86
N ALA A 123 -2.82 0.23 11.88
CA ALA A 123 -2.89 -0.13 10.48
C ALA A 123 -1.66 -0.95 10.09
N GLN A 124 -1.89 -2.12 9.51
CA GLN A 124 -0.82 -2.97 9.02
C GLN A 124 -0.30 -2.41 7.69
N GLN A 125 0.99 -2.14 7.58
CA GLN A 125 1.58 -1.55 6.39
C GLN A 125 2.47 -2.54 5.64
N ILE A 126 2.18 -2.71 4.36
CA ILE A 126 2.86 -3.63 3.46
C ILE A 126 3.53 -2.83 2.35
N PHE A 127 4.83 -3.06 2.16
CA PHE A 127 5.58 -2.54 1.03
C PHE A 127 5.86 -3.64 0.01
N VAL A 128 5.52 -3.38 -1.26
CA VAL A 128 5.84 -4.28 -2.37
C VAL A 128 7.14 -3.85 -3.03
N LEU A 129 8.12 -4.75 -3.04
CA LEU A 129 9.41 -4.58 -3.67
C LEU A 129 9.45 -5.21 -5.07
N PRO A 130 10.19 -4.64 -6.03
CA PRO A 130 10.56 -5.36 -7.23
C PRO A 130 11.65 -6.41 -6.91
N PRO A 131 11.84 -7.45 -7.74
CA PRO A 131 12.96 -8.39 -7.57
C PRO A 131 14.32 -7.72 -7.76
N SER A 132 14.37 -6.67 -8.60
CA SER A 132 15.54 -5.83 -8.78
C SER A 132 15.15 -4.47 -9.34
N ILE A 133 16.06 -3.50 -9.29
CA ILE A 133 15.84 -2.17 -9.88
C ILE A 133 15.77 -2.26 -11.39
N GLU A 134 16.61 -3.12 -11.98
CA GLU A 134 16.70 -3.35 -13.42
C GLU A 134 15.38 -3.94 -13.96
N GLU A 135 14.78 -4.86 -13.21
CA GLU A 135 13.46 -5.42 -13.55
C GLU A 135 12.36 -4.36 -13.40
N LEU A 136 12.41 -3.52 -12.38
CA LEU A 136 11.48 -2.40 -12.24
C LEU A 136 11.58 -1.43 -13.43
N GLU A 137 12.79 -1.07 -13.83
CA GLU A 137 13.04 -0.21 -14.98
C GLU A 137 12.49 -0.84 -16.27
N THR A 138 12.75 -2.13 -16.47
CA THR A 138 12.24 -2.90 -17.61
C THR A 138 10.71 -2.87 -17.65
N ARG A 139 10.04 -3.07 -16.51
CA ARG A 139 8.57 -2.98 -16.38
C ARG A 139 8.03 -1.58 -16.67
N ILE A 140 8.71 -0.54 -16.19
CA ILE A 140 8.34 0.87 -16.44
C ILE A 140 8.46 1.19 -17.93
N ARG A 141 9.59 0.83 -18.57
CA ARG A 141 9.85 1.03 -19.99
C ARG A 141 8.84 0.30 -20.87
N ARG A 142 8.51 -0.96 -20.54
CA ARG A 142 7.56 -1.78 -21.32
C ARG A 142 6.14 -1.22 -21.31
N ARG A 143 5.70 -0.61 -20.20
CA ARG A 143 4.33 -0.09 -20.05
C ARG A 143 4.12 1.28 -20.68
N ALA A 144 5.19 1.98 -21.04
CA ALA A 144 5.12 3.38 -21.35
C ALA A 144 5.55 3.71 -22.78
N GLN A 145 4.88 4.70 -23.38
CA GLN A 145 5.42 5.54 -24.46
C GLN A 145 6.11 6.79 -23.88
N ASP A 146 6.55 6.70 -22.62
CA ASP A 146 7.16 7.80 -21.89
C ASP A 146 8.51 8.17 -22.51
N SER A 147 8.85 9.46 -22.51
CA SER A 147 10.20 9.90 -22.86
C SER A 147 11.24 9.39 -21.85
N GLU A 148 12.50 9.28 -22.25
CA GLU A 148 13.62 8.94 -21.33
C GLU A 148 13.65 9.85 -20.10
N SER A 149 13.32 11.14 -20.26
CA SER A 149 13.25 12.07 -19.14
C SER A 149 12.18 11.70 -18.10
N ALA A 150 11.05 11.17 -18.55
CA ALA A 150 9.95 10.75 -17.68
C ALA A 150 10.29 9.42 -16.99
N ILE A 151 10.92 8.48 -17.71
CA ILE A 151 11.43 7.23 -17.14
C ILE A 151 12.45 7.53 -16.03
N ALA A 152 13.43 8.41 -16.29
CA ALA A 152 14.44 8.80 -15.30
C ALA A 152 13.81 9.40 -14.03
N ARG A 153 12.79 10.27 -14.16
CA ARG A 153 12.06 10.82 -13.01
C ARG A 153 11.33 9.74 -12.21
N ARG A 154 10.70 8.78 -12.89
CA ARG A 154 10.01 7.66 -12.23
C ARG A 154 10.99 6.73 -11.51
N MET A 155 12.15 6.45 -12.10
CA MET A 155 13.19 5.64 -11.47
C MET A 155 13.83 6.32 -10.26
N ALA A 156 14.12 7.63 -10.34
CA ALA A 156 14.63 8.40 -9.21
C ALA A 156 13.65 8.38 -8.04
N ARG A 157 12.35 8.50 -8.31
CA ARG A 157 11.30 8.37 -7.30
C ARG A 157 11.23 6.97 -6.72
N ALA A 158 11.23 5.95 -7.57
CA ALA A 158 11.18 4.56 -7.13
C ALA A 158 12.34 4.20 -6.20
N ARG A 159 13.53 4.77 -6.42
CA ARG A 159 14.67 4.62 -5.51
C ARG A 159 14.34 5.14 -4.11
N VAL A 160 13.85 6.38 -4.01
CA VAL A 160 13.44 6.99 -2.74
C VAL A 160 12.36 6.16 -2.04
N GLU A 161 11.41 5.62 -2.80
CA GLU A 161 10.36 4.75 -2.25
C GLU A 161 10.93 3.43 -1.71
N ILE A 162 11.85 2.80 -2.44
CA ILE A 162 12.49 1.53 -2.03
C ILE A 162 13.41 1.74 -0.82
N ASP A 163 14.14 2.86 -0.75
CA ASP A 163 15.01 3.17 0.38
C ASP A 163 14.21 3.38 1.69
N ALA A 164 12.90 3.61 1.58
CA ALA A 164 11.97 3.73 2.71
C ALA A 164 11.24 2.41 3.05
N ALA A 165 11.56 1.29 2.39
CA ALA A 165 10.84 0.02 2.59
C ALA A 165 10.95 -0.51 4.03
N ASP A 166 12.03 -0.18 4.75
CA ASP A 166 12.24 -0.56 6.15
C ASP A 166 11.31 0.17 7.13
N GLU A 167 10.54 1.16 6.67
CA GLU A 167 9.49 1.81 7.46
C GLU A 167 8.23 0.94 7.58
N PHE A 168 8.09 -0.14 6.79
CA PHE A 168 6.87 -0.94 6.69
C PHE A 168 6.97 -2.25 7.46
N ASP A 169 5.83 -2.74 7.94
CA ASP A 169 5.77 -3.90 8.84
C ASP A 169 6.06 -5.21 8.09
N PHE A 170 5.71 -5.24 6.79
CA PHE A 170 5.99 -6.35 5.89
C PHE A 170 6.55 -5.86 4.56
N GLN A 171 7.54 -6.57 4.04
CA GLN A 171 8.10 -6.36 2.71
C GLN A 171 7.85 -7.60 1.84
N ILE A 172 7.25 -7.41 0.67
CA ILE A 172 6.85 -8.49 -0.24
C ILE A 172 7.51 -8.29 -1.59
N VAL A 173 8.33 -9.24 -2.04
CA VAL A 173 9.01 -9.17 -3.33
C VAL A 173 8.09 -9.72 -4.43
N ASN A 174 7.77 -8.89 -5.42
CA ASN A 174 6.91 -9.28 -6.54
C ASN A 174 7.72 -9.76 -7.76
N ASP A 175 8.36 -10.91 -7.59
CA ASP A 175 9.04 -11.66 -8.66
C ASP A 175 8.09 -12.65 -9.34
N ASP A 176 7.54 -13.57 -8.55
CA ASP A 176 6.52 -14.54 -8.93
C ASP A 176 5.17 -14.17 -8.30
N LEU A 177 4.11 -14.16 -9.11
CA LEU A 177 2.80 -13.68 -8.67
C LEU A 177 2.19 -14.58 -7.59
N ASP A 178 2.26 -15.90 -7.75
CA ASP A 178 1.61 -16.83 -6.81
C ASP A 178 2.36 -16.87 -5.47
N GLN A 179 3.70 -16.80 -5.50
CA GLN A 179 4.51 -16.65 -4.29
C GLN A 179 4.22 -15.34 -3.56
N ALA A 180 4.17 -14.21 -4.28
CA ALA A 180 3.87 -12.91 -3.67
C ALA A 180 2.47 -12.90 -3.04
N ILE A 181 1.48 -13.54 -3.67
CA ILE A 181 0.13 -13.70 -3.10
C ILE A 181 0.16 -14.56 -1.84
N SER A 182 0.88 -15.68 -1.85
CA SER A 182 0.99 -16.54 -0.66
C SER A 182 1.67 -15.81 0.53
N GLN A 183 2.69 -14.98 0.25
CA GLN A 183 3.31 -14.15 1.28
C GLN A 183 2.35 -13.07 1.79
N LEU A 184 1.56 -12.44 0.92
CA LEU A 184 0.52 -11.48 1.32
C LEU A 184 -0.55 -12.12 2.19
N GLU A 185 -1.03 -13.31 1.82
CA GLU A 185 -2.00 -14.05 2.62
C GLU A 185 -1.43 -14.39 4.00
N THR A 186 -0.16 -14.78 4.05
CA THR A 186 0.54 -15.03 5.31
C THR A 186 0.60 -13.76 6.16
N ALA A 187 1.05 -12.65 5.59
CA ALA A 187 1.13 -11.37 6.29
C ALA A 187 -0.23 -10.90 6.83
N LEU A 188 -1.31 -11.09 6.07
CA LEU A 188 -2.62 -10.58 6.42
C LEU A 188 -3.40 -11.47 7.40
N PHE A 189 -3.41 -12.78 7.14
CA PHE A 189 -4.36 -13.70 7.78
C PHE A 189 -3.74 -14.61 8.83
N VAL A 190 -2.41 -14.75 8.85
CA VAL A 190 -1.74 -15.51 9.90
C VAL A 190 -1.48 -14.56 11.07
N GLU A 191 -2.07 -14.87 12.22
CA GLU A 191 -1.75 -14.16 13.46
C GLU A 191 -0.27 -14.37 13.78
N MET A 192 0.54 -13.34 13.51
CA MET A 192 1.87 -13.27 14.10
C MET A 192 1.69 -12.81 15.55
N PRO A 193 2.33 -13.48 16.53
CA PRO A 193 2.36 -12.96 17.89
C PRO A 193 2.90 -11.52 17.87
N ALA A 194 2.38 -10.69 18.77
CA ALA A 194 2.81 -9.30 18.93
C ALA A 194 4.34 -9.20 18.95
N PRO A 195 4.94 -8.09 18.48
CA PRO A 195 6.39 -7.89 18.43
C PRO A 195 6.97 -7.72 19.85
N ALA A 196 7.00 -8.82 20.59
CA ALA A 196 7.86 -9.10 21.71
C ALA A 196 8.33 -10.54 21.45
N GLU A 197 9.64 -10.74 21.32
CA GLU A 197 10.30 -12.05 21.14
C GLU A 197 10.50 -12.57 19.70
N MET A 198 10.82 -11.70 18.74
CA MET A 198 11.66 -12.12 17.61
C MET A 198 13.13 -11.86 17.98
N PRO A 199 13.96 -12.90 18.19
CA PRO A 199 15.39 -12.69 18.42
C PRO A 199 16.00 -12.12 17.15
N ILE A 200 16.53 -10.90 17.26
CA ILE A 200 17.34 -10.28 16.22
C ILE A 200 18.50 -11.23 15.94
N LYS A 201 18.50 -11.90 14.78
CA LYS A 201 19.70 -12.57 14.28
C LYS A 201 20.63 -11.49 13.72
N THR A 202 21.42 -10.89 14.60
CA THR A 202 22.56 -10.06 14.20
C THR A 202 23.62 -10.98 13.63
N SER A 203 23.61 -11.16 12.30
CA SER A 203 24.71 -11.84 11.60
C SER A 203 25.75 -10.79 11.23
N LEU A 204 26.70 -10.55 12.13
CA LEU A 204 28.00 -9.94 11.85
C LEU A 204 28.95 -10.23 13.04
N GLU A 205 29.30 -11.51 13.21
CA GLU A 205 30.55 -11.91 13.88
C GLU A 205 31.35 -12.82 12.93
N LEU A 206 32.22 -12.19 12.16
CA LEU A 206 33.47 -12.71 11.59
C LEU A 206 34.34 -11.45 11.48
N SER A 207 35.55 -11.30 12.00
CA SER A 207 36.54 -12.24 12.50
C SER A 207 37.62 -11.43 13.22
N ALA A 208 38.02 -11.82 14.43
CA ALA A 208 39.27 -11.38 15.03
C ALA A 208 39.88 -12.57 15.80
N GLU A 209 40.71 -13.35 15.12
CA GLU A 209 41.64 -14.27 15.75
C GLU A 209 42.77 -13.45 16.42
N PRO A 210 43.16 -13.71 17.67
CA PRO A 210 44.42 -13.23 18.21
C PRO A 210 45.55 -14.19 17.80
N GLY A 211 46.66 -13.60 17.36
CA GLY A 211 47.86 -14.32 17.00
C GLY A 211 48.54 -15.02 18.18
N ASP A 212 49.38 -15.98 17.82
CA ASP A 212 50.47 -16.55 18.62
C ASP A 212 51.78 -16.35 17.82
#